data_AF-A0A839SA77-F1
#
_entry.id   AF-A0A839SA77-F1
#
_cell.length_a   1.000
_cell.length_b   1.000
_cell.length_c   1.000
_cell.angle_alpha   90.00
_cell.angle_beta   90.00
_cell.angle_gamma   90.00
#
_symmetry.space_group_name_H-M   'P 1'
#
loop_
_entity.id
_entity.type
_entity.pdbx_description
1 polymer ?
#
loop_
_entity_poly.entity_id
_entity_poly.type
_entity_poly.pdbx_seq_one_letter_code
_entity_poly.pdbx_strand_id
1 'polypeptide(L)'
;MNPFTELYKTLSNSDLLKIIDNAADYQPIAVETAVAELAGRKLSAEELESAIAANALELQEKEMRKEKRQAFENKVKVISAQVIDAVHPVQQSTPSTNRIINFLSVALGIMFLLTLFTELSFLSFVFFNKDSRWDSTLLIYLLQLFIVPVLALLFWRRKRAGWILLCIYCCYSIVSGVVLFFMVMKRFYGIPAIDTLFPTVSSASFLWKVVFYGGCLWFVCKRNVRDIYRVNDKSAVLIAGITAAVTLGVIWGSLSMR
;
A
#
# COMPACT_ATOMS: atom_id res chain seq x y z
N MET A 1 42.41 -29.92 7.61
CA MET A 1 41.87 -29.14 8.74
C MET A 1 40.36 -29.11 8.55
N ASN A 2 39.58 -29.60 9.50
CA ASN A 2 38.14 -29.72 9.35
C ASN A 2 37.47 -28.36 9.67
N PRO A 3 36.72 -27.76 8.73
CA PRO A 3 36.17 -26.41 8.89
C PRO A 3 35.06 -26.33 9.95
N PHE A 4 34.47 -27.46 10.36
CA PHE A 4 33.35 -27.49 11.31
C PHE A 4 33.79 -27.62 12.77
N THR A 5 35.05 -28.01 13.02
CA THR A 5 35.54 -28.34 14.37
C THR A 5 35.52 -27.15 15.33
N GLU A 6 35.92 -25.96 14.90
CA GLU A 6 35.87 -24.76 15.76
C GLU A 6 34.46 -24.18 15.88
N LEU A 7 33.65 -24.30 14.82
CA LEU A 7 32.27 -23.84 14.83
C LEU A 7 31.44 -24.66 15.83
N TYR A 8 31.58 -25.99 15.81
CA TYR A 8 30.69 -26.90 16.54
C TYR A 8 30.95 -26.90 18.05
N LYS A 9 32.14 -26.49 18.49
CA LYS A 9 32.44 -26.21 19.91
C LYS A 9 31.55 -25.12 20.51
N THR A 10 31.10 -24.17 19.68
CA THR A 10 30.26 -23.05 20.14
C THR A 10 28.76 -23.34 20.06
N LEU A 11 28.37 -24.45 19.42
CA LEU A 11 26.97 -24.85 19.27
C LEU A 11 26.40 -25.49 20.53
N SER A 12 25.10 -25.28 20.77
CA SER A 12 24.35 -25.94 21.83
C SER A 12 24.15 -27.43 21.53
N ASN A 13 23.87 -28.24 22.56
CA ASN A 13 23.62 -29.68 22.39
C ASN A 13 22.39 -29.94 21.50
N SER A 14 21.35 -29.11 21.63
CA SER A 14 20.18 -29.10 20.76
C SER A 14 20.54 -28.86 19.29
N ASP A 15 21.46 -27.94 19.01
CA ASP A 15 21.86 -27.62 17.62
C ASP A 15 22.75 -28.70 17.01
N LEU A 16 23.60 -29.36 17.80
CA LEU A 16 24.36 -30.53 17.35
C LEU A 16 23.44 -31.70 17.03
N LEU A 17 22.42 -31.96 17.87
CA LEU A 17 21.41 -32.98 17.60
C LEU A 17 20.61 -32.68 16.33
N LYS A 18 20.26 -31.41 16.06
CA LYS A 18 19.58 -31.04 14.80
C LYS A 18 20.39 -31.41 13.56
N ILE A 19 21.71 -31.24 13.60
CA ILE A 19 22.60 -31.56 12.47
C ILE A 19 22.65 -33.09 12.26
N ILE A 20 22.64 -33.86 13.35
CA ILE A 20 22.65 -35.32 13.32
C ILE A 20 21.30 -35.86 12.82
N ASP A 21 20.18 -35.35 13.34
CA ASP A 21 18.83 -35.79 12.99
C ASP A 21 18.46 -35.45 11.53
N ASN A 22 19.05 -34.38 10.97
CA ASN A 22 18.84 -33.97 9.58
C ASN A 22 20.07 -34.26 8.70
N ALA A 23 20.77 -35.38 8.93
CA ALA A 23 22.02 -35.71 8.24
C ALA A 23 21.96 -35.62 6.69
N ALA A 24 20.78 -35.78 6.09
CA ALA A 24 20.56 -35.64 4.65
C ALA A 24 20.76 -34.21 4.11
N ASP A 25 20.59 -33.19 4.94
CA ASP A 25 20.70 -31.77 4.57
C ASP A 25 22.11 -31.20 4.77
N TYR A 26 23.02 -32.00 5.35
CA TYR A 26 24.36 -31.57 5.71
C TYR A 26 25.44 -32.37 4.97
N GLN A 27 26.63 -31.79 4.90
CA GLN A 27 27.78 -32.52 4.38
C GLN A 27 28.15 -33.66 5.33
N PRO A 28 28.54 -34.86 4.84
CA PRO A 28 28.88 -36.00 5.70
C PRO A 28 29.94 -35.67 6.76
N ILE A 29 30.95 -34.88 6.38
CA ILE A 29 32.01 -34.45 7.28
C ILE A 29 31.50 -33.56 8.42
N ALA A 30 30.42 -32.81 8.19
CA ALA A 30 29.76 -32.00 9.20
C ALA A 30 29.01 -32.90 10.20
N VAL A 31 28.26 -33.88 9.70
CA VAL A 31 27.55 -34.86 10.55
C VAL A 31 28.52 -35.65 11.42
N GLU A 32 29.62 -36.15 10.85
CA GLU A 32 30.68 -36.86 11.61
C GLU A 32 31.31 -35.97 12.69
N THR A 33 31.51 -34.69 12.41
CA THR A 33 32.04 -33.73 13.38
C THR A 33 31.05 -33.45 14.50
N ALA A 34 29.76 -33.34 14.20
CA ALA A 34 28.71 -33.17 15.21
C ALA A 34 28.61 -34.40 16.13
N VAL A 35 28.68 -35.61 15.57
CA VAL A 35 28.68 -36.87 16.35
C VAL A 35 29.91 -36.95 17.25
N ALA A 36 31.10 -36.63 16.73
CA ALA A 36 32.34 -36.66 17.49
C ALA A 36 32.37 -35.61 18.63
N GLU A 37 31.88 -34.39 18.35
CA GLU A 37 31.77 -33.32 19.34
C GLU A 37 30.74 -33.65 20.42
N LEU A 38 29.57 -34.19 20.05
CA LEU A 38 28.53 -34.60 21.00
C LEU A 38 29.02 -35.75 21.91
N ALA A 39 29.73 -36.74 21.33
CA ALA A 39 30.35 -37.83 22.09
C ALA A 39 31.45 -37.34 23.05
N GLY A 40 32.19 -36.28 22.67
CA GLY A 40 33.19 -35.64 23.50
C GLY A 40 32.62 -34.94 24.74
N ARG A 41 31.34 -34.51 24.70
CA ARG A 41 30.68 -33.75 25.77
C ARG A 41 30.17 -34.59 26.96
N LYS A 42 30.19 -35.92 26.86
CA LYS A 42 29.78 -36.85 27.95
C LYS A 42 28.47 -36.43 28.65
N LEU A 43 27.44 -36.15 27.86
CA LEU A 43 26.15 -35.68 28.35
C LEU A 43 25.49 -36.71 29.28
N SER A 44 24.89 -36.22 30.36
CA SER A 44 24.04 -37.04 31.24
C SER A 44 22.70 -37.35 30.57
N ALA A 45 22.00 -38.38 31.04
CA ALA A 45 20.71 -38.79 30.48
C ALA A 45 19.65 -37.67 30.53
N GLU A 46 19.64 -36.87 31.61
CA GLU A 46 18.74 -35.72 31.77
C GLU A 46 19.07 -34.57 30.79
N GLU A 47 20.34 -34.32 30.51
CA GLU A 47 20.77 -33.29 29.55
C GLU A 47 20.43 -33.68 28.11
N LEU A 48 20.48 -34.97 27.78
CA LEU A 48 20.06 -35.48 26.48
C LEU A 48 18.55 -35.35 26.30
N GLU A 49 17.77 -35.70 27.31
CA GLU A 49 16.30 -35.62 27.28
C GLU A 49 15.83 -34.15 27.15
N SER A 50 16.44 -33.22 27.89
CA SER A 50 16.12 -31.79 27.78
C SER A 50 16.46 -31.19 26.42
N ALA A 51 17.56 -31.63 25.78
CA ALA A 51 17.92 -31.18 24.44
C ALA A 51 16.97 -31.72 23.35
N ILE A 52 16.50 -32.96 23.50
CA ILE A 52 15.47 -33.55 22.63
C ILE A 52 14.14 -32.80 22.79
N ALA A 53 13.72 -32.51 24.03
CA ALA A 53 12.50 -31.77 24.31
C ALA A 53 12.53 -30.33 23.75
N ALA A 54 13.68 -29.64 23.86
CA ALA A 54 13.87 -28.31 23.28
C ALA A 54 13.75 -28.31 21.75
N ASN A 55 14.33 -29.31 21.08
CA ASN A 55 14.21 -29.48 19.63
C ASN A 55 12.77 -29.75 19.19
N ALA A 56 12.03 -30.59 19.92
CA ALA A 56 10.63 -30.88 19.63
C ALA A 56 9.73 -29.64 19.75
N LEU A 57 9.93 -28.80 20.77
CA LEU A 57 9.20 -27.54 20.93
C LEU A 57 9.49 -26.54 19.81
N GLU A 58 10.75 -26.41 19.39
CA GLU A 58 11.13 -25.50 18.29
C GLU A 58 10.57 -25.96 16.94
N LEU A 59 10.53 -27.28 16.70
CA LEU A 59 9.89 -27.89 15.53
C LEU A 59 8.39 -27.57 15.52
N GLN A 60 7.70 -27.78 16.65
CA GLN A 60 6.27 -27.49 16.78
C GLN A 60 5.96 -26.00 16.56
N GLU A 61 6.78 -25.09 17.07
CA GLU A 61 6.64 -23.66 16.80
C GLU A 61 6.83 -23.31 15.33
N LYS A 62 7.84 -23.89 14.67
CA LYS A 62 8.09 -23.68 13.24
C LYS A 62 6.94 -24.19 12.39
N GLU A 63 6.38 -25.35 12.72
CA GLU A 63 5.21 -25.92 12.06
C GLU A 63 3.97 -25.03 12.26
N MET A 64 3.66 -24.62 13.49
CA MET A 64 2.56 -23.67 13.75
C MET A 64 2.73 -22.33 13.00
N ARG A 65 3.96 -21.82 12.87
CA ARG A 65 4.24 -20.59 12.10
C ARG A 65 4.06 -20.83 10.60
N LYS A 66 4.50 -21.97 10.07
CA LYS A 66 4.29 -22.37 8.67
C LYS A 66 2.80 -22.55 8.38
N GLU A 67 2.05 -23.21 9.26
CA GLU A 67 0.59 -23.37 9.14
C GLU A 67 -0.14 -22.03 9.19
N LYS A 68 0.22 -21.12 10.11
CA LYS A 68 -0.37 -19.77 10.17
C LYS A 68 -0.07 -18.98 8.89
N ARG A 69 1.14 -19.09 8.35
CA ARG A 69 1.53 -18.43 7.10
C ARG A 69 0.82 -19.03 5.89
N GLN A 70 0.73 -20.35 5.79
CA GLN A 70 -0.02 -21.05 4.74
C GLN A 70 -1.52 -20.76 4.85
N ALA A 71 -2.09 -20.69 6.06
CA ALA A 71 -3.47 -20.30 6.27
C ALA A 71 -3.73 -18.85 5.85
N PHE A 72 -2.77 -17.93 6.09
CA PHE A 72 -2.86 -16.56 5.60
C PHE A 72 -2.73 -16.49 4.07
N GLU A 73 -1.75 -17.19 3.48
CA GLU A 73 -1.57 -17.26 2.03
C GLU A 73 -2.79 -17.90 1.33
N ASN A 74 -3.39 -18.94 1.92
CA ASN A 74 -4.61 -19.56 1.42
C ASN A 74 -5.82 -18.63 1.56
N LYS A 75 -5.96 -17.89 2.67
CA LYS A 75 -7.00 -16.86 2.81
C LYS A 75 -6.82 -15.74 1.79
N VAL A 76 -5.59 -15.27 1.57
CA VAL A 76 -5.26 -14.25 0.56
C VAL A 76 -5.52 -14.77 -0.84
N LYS A 77 -5.13 -16.01 -1.17
CA LYS A 77 -5.41 -16.66 -2.47
C LYS A 77 -6.90 -16.81 -2.71
N VAL A 78 -7.68 -17.21 -1.70
CA VAL A 78 -9.14 -17.33 -1.81
C VAL A 78 -9.79 -15.96 -2.02
N ILE A 79 -9.37 -14.94 -1.28
CA ILE A 79 -9.86 -13.56 -1.45
C ILE A 79 -9.45 -13.01 -2.83
N SER A 80 -8.21 -13.25 -3.27
CA SER A 80 -7.74 -12.81 -4.59
C SER A 80 -8.43 -13.57 -5.72
N ALA A 81 -8.68 -14.86 -5.58
CA ALA A 81 -9.40 -15.66 -6.57
C ALA A 81 -10.86 -15.20 -6.67
N GLN A 82 -11.53 -14.91 -5.54
CA GLN A 82 -12.90 -14.36 -5.56
C GLN A 82 -12.96 -12.97 -6.21
N VAL A 83 -11.93 -12.14 -6.02
CA VAL A 83 -11.84 -10.83 -6.68
C VAL A 83 -11.49 -10.98 -8.17
N ILE A 84 -10.59 -11.90 -8.52
CA ILE A 84 -10.19 -12.17 -9.91
C ILE A 84 -11.34 -12.82 -10.69
N ASP A 85 -12.12 -13.71 -10.10
CA ASP A 85 -13.33 -14.29 -10.71
C ASP A 85 -14.46 -13.27 -10.86
N ALA A 86 -14.61 -12.35 -9.90
CA ALA A 86 -15.50 -11.20 -10.04
C ALA A 86 -15.03 -10.21 -11.13
N VAL A 87 -13.75 -10.28 -11.54
CA VAL A 87 -13.10 -9.37 -12.49
C VAL A 87 -12.70 -10.08 -13.79
N HIS A 88 -12.89 -11.41 -13.94
CA HIS A 88 -12.41 -12.20 -15.06
C HIS A 88 -13.03 -11.69 -16.38
N PRO A 89 -12.23 -11.05 -17.27
CA PRO A 89 -12.74 -10.35 -18.44
C PRO A 89 -12.40 -11.13 -19.72
N VAL A 90 -12.83 -12.39 -19.81
CA VAL A 90 -12.70 -13.20 -21.05
C VAL A 90 -14.07 -13.65 -21.53
N GLN A 91 -14.97 -12.68 -21.71
CA GLN A 91 -16.11 -12.80 -22.61
C GLN A 91 -16.04 -11.60 -23.54
N GLN A 92 -16.03 -11.88 -24.84
CA GLN A 92 -15.76 -10.99 -25.98
C GLN A 92 -16.76 -9.81 -26.16
N SER A 93 -17.56 -9.49 -25.15
CA SER A 93 -18.40 -8.30 -25.12
C SER A 93 -17.60 -7.12 -24.55
N THR A 94 -17.67 -5.96 -25.19
CA THR A 94 -17.19 -4.68 -24.64
C THR A 94 -17.51 -4.60 -23.14
N PRO A 95 -16.53 -4.29 -22.28
CA PRO A 95 -16.73 -4.32 -20.84
C PRO A 95 -17.92 -3.45 -20.47
N SER A 96 -18.92 -4.05 -19.80
CA SER A 96 -20.14 -3.34 -19.47
C SER A 96 -19.79 -2.11 -18.62
N THR A 97 -20.50 -1.00 -18.84
CA THR A 97 -20.23 0.26 -18.12
C THR A 97 -20.24 0.05 -16.60
N ASN A 98 -21.08 -0.87 -16.11
CA ASN A 98 -21.12 -1.27 -14.70
C ASN A 98 -19.82 -1.91 -14.20
N ARG A 99 -19.18 -2.77 -14.99
CA ARG A 99 -17.89 -3.39 -14.61
C ARG A 99 -16.81 -2.33 -14.47
N ILE A 100 -16.74 -1.38 -15.40
CA ILE A 100 -15.75 -0.30 -15.33
C ILE A 100 -16.00 0.61 -14.13
N ILE A 101 -17.27 0.95 -13.83
CA ILE A 101 -17.59 1.75 -12.63
C ILE A 101 -17.21 0.99 -11.35
N ASN A 102 -17.47 -0.31 -11.27
CA ASN A 102 -17.04 -1.13 -10.12
C ASN A 102 -15.52 -1.14 -9.99
N PHE A 103 -14.80 -1.41 -11.08
CA PHE A 103 -13.34 -1.37 -11.11
C PHE A 103 -12.80 -0.02 -10.63
N LEU A 104 -13.33 1.09 -11.16
CA LEU A 104 -12.92 2.43 -10.75
C LEU A 104 -13.21 2.68 -9.26
N SER A 105 -14.33 2.19 -8.76
CA SER A 105 -14.69 2.31 -7.33
C SER A 105 -13.73 1.51 -6.43
N VAL A 106 -13.35 0.29 -6.84
CA VAL A 106 -12.32 -0.50 -6.14
C VAL A 106 -10.97 0.20 -6.19
N ALA A 107 -10.56 0.70 -7.36
CA ALA A 107 -9.31 1.42 -7.53
C ALA A 107 -9.24 2.67 -6.63
N LEU A 108 -10.32 3.45 -6.57
CA LEU A 108 -10.46 4.59 -5.66
C LEU A 108 -10.38 4.16 -4.18
N GLY A 109 -11.01 3.05 -3.82
CA GLY A 109 -10.93 2.48 -2.48
C GLY A 109 -9.51 2.03 -2.09
N ILE A 110 -8.80 1.35 -3.00
CA ILE A 110 -7.41 0.93 -2.78
C ILE A 110 -6.50 2.15 -2.64
N MET A 111 -6.63 3.14 -3.53
CA MET A 111 -5.86 4.38 -3.42
C MET A 111 -6.12 5.08 -2.09
N PHE A 112 -7.37 5.14 -1.63
CA PHE A 112 -7.71 5.68 -0.32
C PHE A 112 -7.01 4.91 0.82
N LEU A 113 -7.04 3.58 0.81
CA LEU A 113 -6.39 2.78 1.85
C LEU A 113 -4.88 2.98 1.88
N LEU A 114 -4.24 3.08 0.70
CA LEU A 114 -2.82 3.38 0.60
C LEU A 114 -2.50 4.77 1.16
N THR A 115 -3.29 5.79 0.77
CA THR A 115 -3.13 7.15 1.30
C THR A 115 -3.34 7.16 2.81
N LEU A 116 -4.41 6.53 3.31
CA LEU A 116 -4.67 6.46 4.74
C LEU A 116 -3.48 5.84 5.48
N PHE A 117 -2.94 4.73 4.98
CA PHE A 117 -1.77 4.07 5.57
C PHE A 117 -0.54 4.97 5.61
N THR A 118 -0.23 5.70 4.53
CA THR A 118 0.90 6.64 4.52
C THR A 118 0.72 7.82 5.45
N GLU A 119 -0.54 8.23 5.67
CA GLU A 119 -0.89 9.38 6.50
C GLU A 119 -1.10 9.01 7.98
N LEU A 120 -1.14 7.72 8.34
CA LEU A 120 -1.29 7.27 9.74
C LEU A 120 -0.21 7.85 10.65
N SER A 121 1.03 7.96 10.17
CA SER A 121 2.14 8.57 10.93
C SER A 121 1.87 10.05 11.22
N PHE A 122 1.37 10.78 10.23
CA PHE A 122 1.01 12.19 10.39
C PHE A 122 -0.19 12.36 11.32
N LEU A 123 -1.24 11.55 11.16
CA LEU A 123 -2.39 11.54 12.06
C LEU A 123 -1.96 11.22 13.50
N SER A 124 -1.10 10.22 13.68
CA SER A 124 -0.56 9.87 14.99
C SER A 124 0.17 11.07 15.62
N PHE A 125 1.01 11.75 14.84
CA PHE A 125 1.68 12.97 15.30
C PHE A 125 0.68 14.05 15.70
N VAL A 126 -0.34 14.31 14.87
CA VAL A 126 -1.36 15.34 15.13
C VAL A 126 -2.18 15.06 16.40
N PHE A 127 -2.57 13.80 16.64
CA PHE A 127 -3.47 13.44 17.74
C PHE A 127 -2.75 13.14 19.05
N PHE A 128 -1.52 12.60 19.01
CA PHE A 128 -0.81 12.15 20.21
C PHE A 128 0.32 13.08 20.65
N ASN A 129 0.75 14.03 19.82
CA ASN A 129 1.74 15.01 20.22
C ASN A 129 1.09 16.22 20.93
N LYS A 130 1.59 16.55 22.12
CA LYS A 130 1.09 17.67 22.95
C LYS A 130 1.35 19.04 22.33
N ASP A 131 2.34 19.13 21.43
CA ASP A 131 2.70 20.37 20.73
C ASP A 131 1.86 20.60 19.46
N SER A 132 0.96 19.67 19.12
CA SER A 132 0.09 19.78 17.95
C SER A 132 -0.96 20.88 18.16
N ARG A 133 -0.85 21.96 17.37
CA ARG A 133 -1.84 23.03 17.33
C ARG A 133 -2.86 22.74 16.25
N TRP A 134 -4.13 22.68 16.64
CA TRP A 134 -5.24 22.58 15.70
C TRP A 134 -5.43 23.94 15.01
N ASP A 135 -5.15 23.99 13.71
CA ASP A 135 -5.40 25.14 12.87
C ASP A 135 -6.42 24.80 11.76
N SER A 136 -6.83 25.81 10.99
CA SER A 136 -7.74 25.62 9.86
C SER A 136 -7.15 24.72 8.77
N THR A 137 -5.82 24.70 8.63
CA THR A 137 -5.11 23.87 7.65
C THR A 137 -5.32 22.39 7.94
N LEU A 138 -5.23 22.01 9.22
CA LEU A 138 -5.45 20.64 9.66
C LEU A 138 -6.89 20.19 9.42
N LEU A 139 -7.89 21.06 9.64
CA LEU A 139 -9.28 20.75 9.35
C LEU A 139 -9.51 20.49 7.87
N ILE A 140 -8.90 21.29 6.98
CA ILE A 140 -8.98 21.09 5.52
C ILE A 140 -8.32 19.75 5.14
N TYR A 141 -7.18 19.44 5.74
CA TYR A 141 -6.48 18.18 5.50
C TYR A 141 -7.32 16.96 5.94
N LEU A 142 -7.90 16.99 7.14
CA LEU A 142 -8.79 15.93 7.62
C LEU A 142 -10.04 15.81 6.76
N LEU A 143 -10.62 16.93 6.33
CA LEU A 143 -11.75 16.93 5.41
C LEU A 143 -11.41 16.21 4.09
N GLN A 144 -10.22 16.46 3.54
CA GLN A 144 -9.73 15.75 2.35
C GLN A 144 -9.68 14.24 2.58
N LEU A 145 -9.17 13.81 3.75
CA LEU A 145 -9.08 12.40 4.14
C LEU A 145 -10.47 11.73 4.20
N PHE A 146 -11.50 12.43 4.68
CA PHE A 146 -12.87 11.89 4.76
C PHE A 146 -13.66 12.00 3.45
N ILE A 147 -13.35 12.96 2.58
CA ILE A 147 -14.06 13.13 1.30
C ILE A 147 -13.85 11.93 0.37
N VAL A 148 -12.62 11.43 0.26
CA VAL A 148 -12.27 10.34 -0.67
C VAL A 148 -13.07 9.04 -0.40
N PRO A 149 -13.18 8.52 0.84
CA PRO A 149 -13.96 7.31 1.09
C PRO A 149 -15.46 7.54 0.91
N VAL A 150 -15.98 8.71 1.27
CA VAL A 150 -17.38 9.08 1.04
C VAL A 150 -17.69 9.12 -0.45
N LEU A 151 -16.81 9.72 -1.24
CA LEU A 151 -16.88 9.76 -2.70
C LEU A 151 -16.85 8.35 -3.30
N ALA A 152 -15.92 7.49 -2.87
CA ALA A 152 -15.81 6.12 -3.37
C ALA A 152 -17.07 5.30 -3.06
N LEU A 153 -17.61 5.42 -1.84
CA LEU A 153 -18.82 4.73 -1.42
C LEU A 153 -20.06 5.24 -2.15
N LEU A 154 -20.24 6.55 -2.29
CA LEU A 154 -21.38 7.12 -3.01
C LEU A 154 -21.33 6.81 -4.51
N PHE A 155 -20.13 6.80 -5.09
CA PHE A 155 -19.91 6.41 -6.48
C PHE A 155 -20.21 4.91 -6.67
N TRP A 156 -19.72 4.04 -5.78
CA TRP A 156 -20.10 2.62 -5.77
C TRP A 156 -21.62 2.43 -5.73
N ARG A 157 -22.32 3.16 -4.84
CA ARG A 157 -23.79 3.10 -4.67
C ARG A 157 -24.59 3.77 -5.79
N ARG A 158 -23.94 4.20 -6.87
CA ARG A 158 -24.58 4.83 -8.04
C ARG A 158 -25.39 6.09 -7.69
N LYS A 159 -24.99 6.80 -6.64
CA LYS A 159 -25.67 8.03 -6.23
C LYS A 159 -25.13 9.21 -7.03
N ARG A 160 -26.04 10.09 -7.49
CA ARG A 160 -25.69 11.34 -8.20
C ARG A 160 -24.63 12.14 -7.45
N ALA A 161 -24.74 12.25 -6.12
CA ALA A 161 -23.76 12.93 -5.29
C ALA A 161 -22.34 12.36 -5.43
N GLY A 162 -22.18 11.03 -5.55
CA GLY A 162 -20.87 10.41 -5.74
C GLY A 162 -20.24 10.75 -7.08
N TRP A 163 -21.05 10.84 -8.14
CA TRP A 163 -20.59 11.31 -9.45
C TRP A 163 -20.12 12.78 -9.39
N ILE A 164 -20.90 13.65 -8.74
CA ILE A 164 -20.57 15.08 -8.58
C ILE A 164 -19.26 15.23 -7.80
N LEU A 165 -19.13 14.56 -6.66
CA LEU A 165 -17.93 14.58 -5.84
C LEU A 165 -16.71 14.07 -6.63
N LEU A 166 -16.87 12.99 -7.41
CA LEU A 166 -15.79 12.46 -8.25
C LEU A 166 -15.34 13.45 -9.30
N CYS A 167 -16.26 14.11 -10.00
CA CYS A 167 -15.91 15.17 -10.95
C CYS A 167 -15.18 16.31 -10.26
N ILE A 168 -15.67 16.76 -9.09
CA ILE A 168 -15.03 17.83 -8.33
C ILE A 168 -13.59 17.43 -7.97
N TYR A 169 -13.41 16.24 -7.41
CA TYR A 169 -12.13 15.71 -6.99
C TYR A 169 -11.14 15.53 -8.17
N CYS A 170 -11.61 15.03 -9.31
CA CYS A 170 -10.80 14.91 -10.51
C CYS A 170 -10.37 16.29 -11.04
N CYS A 171 -11.29 17.24 -11.17
CA CYS A 171 -10.99 18.60 -11.61
C CYS A 171 -9.96 19.27 -10.69
N TYR A 172 -10.18 19.21 -9.37
CA TYR A 172 -9.22 19.69 -8.38
C TYR A 172 -7.84 19.05 -8.58
N SER A 173 -7.80 17.72 -8.67
CA SER A 173 -6.55 16.97 -8.80
C SER A 173 -5.78 17.27 -10.08
N ILE A 174 -6.48 17.51 -11.19
CA ILE A 174 -5.88 17.92 -12.47
C ILE A 174 -5.29 19.33 -12.34
N VAL A 175 -6.07 20.31 -11.87
CA VAL A 175 -5.61 21.69 -11.73
C VAL A 175 -4.43 21.78 -10.79
N SER A 176 -4.50 21.16 -9.61
CA SER A 176 -3.38 21.11 -8.66
C SER A 176 -2.16 20.39 -9.26
N GLY A 177 -2.37 19.32 -10.02
CA GLY A 177 -1.29 18.60 -10.71
C GLY A 177 -0.55 19.48 -11.71
N VAL A 178 -1.30 20.23 -12.55
CA VAL A 178 -0.73 21.17 -13.52
C VAL A 178 0.04 22.30 -12.83
N VAL A 179 -0.53 22.90 -11.79
CA VAL A 179 0.12 23.99 -11.04
C VAL A 179 1.41 23.50 -10.39
N LEU A 180 1.38 22.37 -9.68
CA LEU A 180 2.56 21.81 -9.02
C LEU A 180 3.62 21.39 -10.04
N PHE A 181 3.22 20.86 -11.20
CA PHE A 181 4.14 20.58 -12.29
C PHE A 181 4.90 21.83 -12.72
N PHE A 182 4.21 22.95 -12.99
CA PHE A 182 4.87 24.21 -13.35
C PHE A 182 5.73 24.78 -12.23
N MET A 183 5.31 24.66 -10.96
CA MET A 183 6.11 25.12 -9.82
C MET A 183 7.42 24.32 -9.70
N VAL A 184 7.37 23.00 -9.87
CA VAL A 184 8.56 22.14 -9.83
C VAL A 184 9.46 22.41 -11.04
N MET A 185 8.90 22.60 -12.23
CA MET A 185 9.69 22.99 -13.41
C MET A 185 10.39 24.34 -13.24
N LYS A 186 9.74 25.32 -12.59
CA LYS A 186 10.37 26.61 -12.26
C LYS A 186 11.47 26.47 -11.19
N ARG A 187 11.28 25.58 -10.20
CA ARG A 187 12.26 25.33 -9.14
C ARG A 187 13.54 24.66 -9.65
N PHE A 188 13.48 23.92 -10.76
CA PHE A 188 14.65 23.33 -11.40
C PHE A 188 15.72 24.35 -11.86
N TYR A 189 15.38 25.65 -11.86
CA TYR A 189 16.32 26.76 -12.08
C TYR A 189 16.86 27.40 -10.78
N GLY A 190 16.64 26.77 -9.62
CA GLY A 190 17.01 27.27 -8.28
C GLY A 190 18.38 26.80 -7.77
N ILE A 191 18.74 27.22 -6.55
CA ILE A 191 20.04 26.98 -5.92
C ILE A 191 20.23 25.47 -5.60
N PRO A 192 21.25 24.79 -6.15
CA PRO A 192 21.45 23.34 -6.02
C PRO A 192 21.56 22.82 -4.57
N ALA A 193 22.01 23.67 -3.64
CA ALA A 193 22.20 23.32 -2.24
C ALA A 193 20.89 23.06 -1.48
N ILE A 194 19.74 23.53 -2.00
CA ILE A 194 18.43 23.32 -1.36
C ILE A 194 17.86 21.95 -1.76
N ASP A 195 18.21 21.43 -2.93
CA ASP A 195 17.68 20.17 -3.46
C ASP A 195 18.29 18.93 -2.81
N THR A 196 19.45 19.07 -2.15
CA THR A 196 20.04 18.01 -1.31
C THR A 196 19.39 17.88 0.06
N LEU A 197 18.77 18.95 0.57
CA LEU A 197 18.11 18.98 1.88
C LEU A 197 16.65 18.55 1.85
N PHE A 198 15.99 18.67 0.69
CA PHE A 198 14.58 18.31 0.54
C PHE A 198 14.39 17.38 -0.65
N PRO A 199 13.95 16.13 -0.45
CA PRO A 199 13.72 15.20 -1.54
C PRO A 199 12.73 15.82 -2.54
N THR A 200 13.15 15.95 -3.79
CA THR A 200 12.33 16.55 -4.83
C THR A 200 11.34 15.52 -5.37
N VAL A 201 10.07 15.91 -5.42
CA VAL A 201 9.04 15.08 -6.03
C VAL A 201 9.26 15.12 -7.54
N SER A 202 9.39 13.95 -8.17
CA SER A 202 9.59 13.83 -9.62
C SER A 202 8.48 14.54 -10.39
N SER A 203 8.83 15.37 -11.37
CA SER A 203 7.88 16.07 -12.25
C SER A 203 6.96 15.09 -12.99
N ALA A 204 7.46 13.89 -13.30
CA ALA A 204 6.70 12.81 -13.93
C ALA A 204 5.50 12.36 -13.08
N SER A 205 5.59 12.44 -11.74
CA SER A 205 4.48 12.08 -10.86
C SER A 205 3.27 13.00 -11.03
N PHE A 206 3.50 14.30 -11.28
CA PHE A 206 2.42 15.26 -11.53
C PHE A 206 1.79 15.05 -12.90
N LEU A 207 2.58 14.72 -13.92
CA LEU A 207 2.06 14.34 -15.25
C LEU A 207 1.19 13.08 -15.14
N TRP A 208 1.67 12.06 -14.44
CA TRP A 208 0.90 10.84 -14.20
C TRP A 208 -0.42 11.14 -13.49
N LYS A 209 -0.38 12.01 -12.47
CA LYS A 209 -1.58 12.49 -11.77
C LYS A 209 -2.59 13.13 -12.73
N VAL A 210 -2.13 14.04 -13.60
CA VAL A 210 -3.00 14.72 -14.59
C VAL A 210 -3.59 13.72 -15.57
N VAL A 211 -2.80 12.80 -16.11
CA VAL A 211 -3.27 11.76 -17.05
C VAL A 211 -4.29 10.85 -16.39
N PHE A 212 -3.99 10.36 -15.18
CA PHE A 212 -4.87 9.46 -14.45
C PHE A 212 -6.23 10.11 -14.13
N TYR A 213 -6.22 11.29 -13.50
CA TYR A 213 -7.46 11.98 -13.15
C TYR A 213 -8.19 12.56 -14.36
N GLY A 214 -7.46 12.95 -15.41
CA GLY A 214 -8.03 13.33 -16.70
C GLY A 214 -8.76 12.18 -17.38
N GLY A 215 -8.16 10.98 -17.39
CA GLY A 215 -8.78 9.76 -17.89
C GLY A 215 -10.03 9.37 -17.08
N CYS A 216 -9.97 9.48 -15.75
CA CYS A 216 -11.13 9.26 -14.89
C CYS A 216 -12.26 10.26 -15.19
N LEU A 217 -11.95 11.55 -15.28
CA LEU A 217 -12.92 12.60 -15.58
C LEU A 217 -13.56 12.38 -16.95
N TRP A 218 -12.74 12.10 -17.97
CA TRP A 218 -13.22 11.79 -19.32
C TRP A 218 -14.16 10.58 -19.33
N PHE A 219 -13.79 9.50 -18.64
CA PHE A 219 -14.61 8.30 -18.53
C PHE A 219 -15.96 8.58 -17.84
N VAL A 220 -15.93 9.26 -16.69
CA VAL A 220 -17.10 9.59 -15.87
C VAL A 220 -18.06 10.54 -16.59
N CYS A 221 -17.52 11.37 -17.48
CA CYS A 221 -18.28 12.26 -18.35
C CYS A 221 -18.88 11.58 -19.59
N LYS A 222 -18.61 10.31 -19.88
CA LYS A 222 -19.27 9.62 -20.99
C LYS A 222 -20.77 9.48 -20.76
N ARG A 223 -21.58 9.63 -21.82
CA ARG A 223 -23.05 9.63 -21.76
C ARG A 223 -23.62 8.39 -21.05
N ASN A 224 -23.15 7.21 -21.42
CA ASN A 224 -23.52 5.93 -20.80
C ASN A 224 -23.27 5.88 -19.28
N VAL A 225 -22.20 6.51 -18.78
CA VAL A 225 -21.95 6.61 -17.33
C VAL A 225 -22.90 7.64 -16.72
N ARG A 226 -23.03 8.83 -17.31
CA ARG A 226 -23.92 9.89 -16.80
C ARG A 226 -25.36 9.43 -16.68
N ASP A 227 -25.85 8.63 -17.63
CA ASP A 227 -27.20 8.09 -17.63
C ASP A 227 -27.46 7.19 -16.41
N ILE A 228 -26.48 6.38 -16.00
CA ILE A 228 -26.56 5.55 -14.78
C ILE A 228 -26.72 6.42 -13.52
N TYR A 229 -26.07 7.58 -13.49
CA TYR A 229 -26.14 8.54 -12.36
C TYR A 229 -27.26 9.58 -12.51
N ARG A 230 -28.07 9.50 -13.58
CA ARG A 230 -29.14 10.45 -13.91
C ARG A 230 -28.65 11.90 -13.96
N VAL A 231 -27.50 12.12 -14.60
CA VAL A 231 -26.87 13.45 -14.74
C VAL A 231 -27.10 13.97 -16.16
N ASN A 232 -27.65 15.19 -16.27
CA ASN A 232 -27.83 15.86 -17.55
C ASN A 232 -26.50 16.47 -18.05
N ASP A 233 -26.33 16.52 -19.38
CA ASP A 233 -25.15 17.07 -20.06
C ASP A 233 -24.83 18.51 -19.62
N LYS A 234 -25.86 19.34 -19.48
CA LYS A 234 -25.72 20.72 -18.99
C LYS A 234 -25.15 20.76 -17.57
N SER A 235 -25.62 19.88 -16.68
CA SER A 235 -25.11 19.80 -15.31
C SER A 235 -23.66 19.34 -15.27
N ALA A 236 -23.27 18.40 -16.14
CA ALA A 236 -21.91 17.89 -16.17
C ALA A 236 -20.89 18.97 -16.56
N VAL A 237 -21.17 19.72 -17.64
CA VAL A 237 -20.32 20.83 -18.08
C VAL A 237 -20.26 21.95 -17.03
N LEU A 238 -21.42 22.29 -16.45
CA LEU A 238 -21.49 23.32 -15.42
C LEU A 238 -20.65 22.96 -14.18
N ILE A 239 -20.75 21.72 -13.69
CA ILE A 239 -19.97 21.26 -12.52
C ILE A 239 -18.48 21.28 -12.81
N ALA A 240 -18.06 20.77 -13.97
CA ALA A 240 -16.65 20.77 -14.36
C ALA A 240 -16.11 22.21 -14.47
N GLY A 241 -16.87 23.12 -15.10
CA GLY A 241 -16.51 24.53 -15.25
C GLY A 241 -16.41 25.27 -13.92
N ILE A 242 -17.43 25.16 -13.06
CA ILE A 242 -17.43 25.80 -11.73
C ILE A 242 -16.26 25.28 -10.89
N THR A 243 -16.04 23.97 -10.87
CA THR A 243 -14.96 23.40 -10.06
C THR A 243 -13.58 23.88 -10.54
N ALA A 244 -13.35 23.87 -11.85
CA ALA A 244 -12.09 24.36 -12.41
C ALA A 244 -11.87 25.83 -12.07
N ALA A 245 -12.89 26.68 -12.22
CA ALA A 245 -12.81 28.10 -11.91
C ALA A 245 -12.55 28.36 -10.42
N VAL A 246 -13.27 27.70 -9.52
CA VAL A 246 -13.08 27.83 -8.07
C VAL A 246 -11.69 27.37 -7.66
N THR A 247 -11.23 26.24 -8.20
CA THR A 247 -9.88 25.71 -7.87
C THR A 247 -8.78 26.67 -8.32
N LEU A 248 -8.90 27.21 -9.54
CA LEU A 248 -7.96 28.22 -10.06
C LEU A 248 -7.98 29.49 -9.21
N GLY A 249 -9.17 29.97 -8.81
CA GLY A 249 -9.30 31.15 -7.95
C GLY A 249 -8.64 30.98 -6.58
N VAL A 250 -8.86 29.82 -5.93
CA VAL A 250 -8.23 29.49 -4.64
C VAL A 250 -6.70 29.43 -4.77
N ILE A 251 -6.21 28.76 -5.80
CA ILE A 251 -4.76 28.65 -6.04
C ILE A 251 -4.16 30.03 -6.32
N TRP A 252 -4.79 30.82 -7.19
CA TRP A 252 -4.33 32.16 -7.53
C TRP A 252 -4.26 33.06 -6.30
N GLY A 253 -5.33 33.08 -5.49
CA GLY A 253 -5.38 33.83 -4.24
C GLY A 253 -4.27 33.42 -3.26
N SER A 254 -4.00 32.11 -3.16
CA SER A 254 -2.91 31.61 -2.30
C SER A 254 -1.51 32.00 -2.80
N LEU A 255 -1.33 32.13 -4.12
CA LEU A 255 -0.07 32.56 -4.72
C LEU A 255 0.15 34.06 -4.58
N SER A 256 -0.90 34.88 -4.65
CA SER A 256 -0.79 36.34 -4.54
C SER A 256 -0.57 36.85 -3.11
N MET A 257 -0.84 36.03 -2.09
CA MET A 257 -0.61 36.39 -0.69
C MET A 257 0.82 36.08 -0.21
N ARG A 258 1.67 35.50 -1.07
CA ARG A 258 3.09 35.26 -0.82
C ARG A 258 3.93 36.28 -1.58
#